data_AF-A0A1I3Z4D2-F1
#
_entry.id   AF-A0A1I3Z4D2-F1
#
_cell.length_a   1.000
_cell.length_b   1.000
_cell.length_c   1.000
_cell.angle_alpha   90.00
_cell.angle_beta   90.00
_cell.angle_gamma   90.00
#
_symmetry.space_group_name_H-M   'P 1'
#
loop_
_entity.id
_entity.type
_entity.pdbx_description
1 polymer ?
#
loop_
_entity_poly.entity_id
_entity_poly.type
_entity_poly.pdbx_seq_one_letter_code
_entity_poly.pdbx_strand_id
1 'polypeptide(L)'
;WAPEMFLDELIGDLLQALPHPQLNYDRWILELDPKENNRRQLFGEQAATFDPGPVPEMPETAAPERSQGDQNRASDREPNPGILAQPATDAAPASKTPCAPIDKAPAPARSSRNNPVIPPYQPESSPEPELSEADDLHFARTGLEPVSSVWHISPMQDDIEHLQNMAFRLAFELAEVMGCDRDLRAVSDVQSAGFCLTDRPDVHPFSCLLHSLTGEISADRCELTLAAVLLGTAGREAVPLLDDSQTVKFLRLLRIIRRLRELQRDMAPETLTM
;
A
#
# COMPACT_ATOMS: atom_id res chain seq x y z
N TRP A 1 -12.73 47.56 6.51
CA TRP A 1 -13.40 46.81 5.44
C TRP A 1 -13.11 45.34 5.62
N ALA A 2 -14.07 44.46 5.37
CA ALA A 2 -13.84 43.02 5.42
C ALA A 2 -13.09 42.57 4.15
N PRO A 3 -12.18 41.59 4.22
CA PRO A 3 -11.45 41.07 3.05
C PRO A 3 -12.36 40.61 1.92
N GLU A 4 -13.52 40.02 2.27
CA GLU A 4 -14.53 39.55 1.30
C GLU A 4 -15.14 40.70 0.52
N MET A 5 -15.49 41.81 1.20
CA MET A 5 -16.03 43.00 0.52
C MET A 5 -15.03 43.63 -0.46
N PHE A 6 -13.72 43.59 -0.13
CA PHE A 6 -12.67 44.09 -1.02
C PHE A 6 -12.48 43.17 -2.23
N LEU A 7 -12.54 41.85 -2.04
CA LEU A 7 -12.47 40.90 -3.15
C LEU A 7 -13.66 41.04 -4.09
N ASP A 8 -14.87 41.21 -3.55
CA ASP A 8 -16.09 41.40 -4.35
C ASP A 8 -16.01 42.70 -5.17
N GLU A 9 -15.53 43.80 -4.57
CA GLU A 9 -15.29 45.08 -5.26
C GLU A 9 -14.22 44.95 -6.36
N LEU A 10 -13.09 44.31 -6.05
CA LEU A 10 -12.01 44.06 -7.00
C LEU A 10 -12.47 43.19 -8.18
N ILE A 11 -13.22 42.12 -7.92
CA ILE A 11 -13.75 41.24 -8.97
C ILE A 11 -14.79 42.01 -9.81
N GLY A 12 -15.60 42.86 -9.19
CA GLY A 12 -16.51 43.78 -9.88
C GLY A 12 -15.76 44.70 -10.85
N ASP A 13 -14.68 45.32 -10.39
CA ASP A 13 -13.81 46.18 -11.21
C ASP A 13 -13.12 45.40 -12.33
N LEU A 14 -12.66 44.18 -12.05
CA LEU A 14 -12.02 43.30 -13.04
C LEU A 14 -13.00 42.87 -14.15
N LEU A 15 -14.24 42.52 -13.80
CA LEU A 15 -15.28 42.19 -14.76
C LEU A 15 -15.66 43.37 -15.66
N GLN A 16 -15.63 44.59 -15.10
CA GLN A 16 -15.91 45.82 -15.86
C GLN A 16 -14.74 46.20 -16.79
N ALA A 17 -13.50 46.03 -16.32
CA ALA A 17 -12.30 46.36 -17.08
C ALA A 17 -11.97 45.33 -18.16
N LEU A 18 -12.28 44.05 -17.92
CA LEU A 18 -11.95 42.91 -18.80
C LEU A 18 -13.19 42.02 -19.06
N PRO A 19 -14.16 42.49 -19.87
CA PRO A 19 -15.33 41.70 -20.21
C PRO A 19 -14.94 40.56 -21.16
N HIS A 20 -14.74 39.35 -20.63
CA HIS A 20 -14.47 38.15 -21.41
C HIS A 20 -15.52 37.07 -21.11
N PRO A 21 -16.10 36.40 -22.12
CA PRO A 21 -17.20 35.44 -21.93
C PRO A 21 -16.81 34.20 -21.09
N GLN A 22 -15.51 33.96 -20.90
CA GLN A 22 -14.98 32.83 -20.11
C GLN A 22 -14.44 33.24 -18.73
N LEU A 23 -14.27 34.54 -18.44
CA LEU A 23 -13.79 35.05 -17.15
C LEU A 23 -14.95 35.73 -16.42
N ASN A 24 -15.81 34.91 -15.83
CA ASN A 24 -16.93 35.35 -15.00
C ASN A 24 -16.50 35.54 -13.53
N TYR A 25 -17.43 35.99 -12.70
CA TYR A 25 -17.20 36.21 -11.26
C TYR A 25 -16.60 34.97 -10.57
N ASP A 26 -17.19 33.80 -10.80
CA ASP A 26 -16.75 32.53 -10.23
C ASP A 26 -15.33 32.15 -10.71
N ARG A 27 -14.99 32.48 -11.96
CA ARG A 27 -13.67 32.23 -12.53
C ARG A 27 -12.60 33.14 -11.91
N TRP A 28 -12.91 34.40 -11.66
CA TRP A 28 -12.01 35.31 -10.95
C TRP A 28 -11.80 34.91 -9.49
N ILE A 29 -12.83 34.39 -8.81
CA ILE A 29 -12.67 33.80 -7.46
C ILE A 29 -11.62 32.69 -7.49
N LEU A 30 -11.67 31.81 -8.49
CA LEU A 30 -10.73 30.70 -8.63
C LEU A 30 -9.32 31.17 -9.06
N GLU A 31 -9.23 32.17 -9.93
CA GLU A 31 -7.93 32.70 -10.41
C GLU A 31 -7.21 33.53 -9.35
N LEU A 32 -7.95 34.20 -8.46
CA LEU A 32 -7.39 34.98 -7.36
C LEU A 32 -7.10 34.13 -6.11
N ASP A 33 -7.55 32.87 -6.05
CA ASP A 33 -7.22 31.96 -4.93
C ASP A 33 -5.75 31.47 -5.04
N PRO A 34 -4.87 31.84 -4.09
CA PRO A 34 -3.47 31.42 -4.10
C PRO A 34 -3.31 29.89 -4.02
N LYS A 35 -4.24 29.18 -3.37
CA LYS A 35 -4.21 27.72 -3.27
C LYS A 35 -4.51 27.08 -4.62
N GLU A 36 -5.48 27.62 -5.34
CA GLU A 36 -5.85 27.14 -6.67
C GLU A 36 -4.74 27.40 -7.68
N ASN A 37 -4.11 28.57 -7.63
CA ASN A 37 -2.96 28.87 -8.47
C ASN A 37 -1.76 27.95 -8.15
N ASN A 38 -1.46 27.71 -6.87
CA ASN A 38 -0.41 26.76 -6.47
C ASN A 38 -0.73 25.34 -6.98
N ARG A 39 -1.99 24.90 -6.88
CA ARG A 39 -2.46 23.62 -7.42
C ARG A 39 -2.21 23.53 -8.93
N ARG A 40 -2.57 24.55 -9.69
CA ARG A 40 -2.35 24.58 -11.15
C ARG A 40 -0.86 24.60 -11.53
N GLN A 41 -0.01 25.25 -10.74
CA GLN A 41 1.44 25.24 -10.97
C GLN A 41 2.07 23.86 -10.75
N LEU A 42 1.60 23.09 -9.77
CA LEU A 42 2.13 21.74 -9.50
C LEU A 42 1.52 20.65 -10.39
N PHE A 43 0.24 20.77 -10.75
CA PHE A 43 -0.53 19.69 -11.40
C PHE A 43 -0.97 20.01 -12.85
N GLY A 44 -0.64 21.19 -13.37
CA GLY A 44 -1.06 21.66 -14.69
C GLY A 44 -2.52 22.13 -14.73
N GLU A 45 -2.89 22.85 -15.80
CA GLU A 45 -4.24 23.39 -16.03
C GLU A 45 -5.20 22.25 -16.42
N GLN A 46 -5.58 21.38 -15.47
CA GLN A 46 -6.64 20.42 -15.71
C GLN A 46 -7.98 21.14 -15.65
N ALA A 47 -8.54 21.33 -16.85
CA ALA A 47 -9.74 22.05 -17.16
C ALA A 47 -10.96 21.58 -16.35
N ALA A 48 -11.60 22.52 -15.67
CA ALA A 48 -13.05 22.60 -15.64
C ALA A 48 -13.54 22.73 -17.09
N THR A 49 -13.57 21.61 -17.81
CA THR A 49 -14.07 21.54 -19.17
C THR A 49 -15.58 21.44 -19.05
N PHE A 50 -16.25 22.60 -18.99
CA PHE A 50 -17.66 22.65 -19.37
C PHE A 50 -17.70 22.49 -20.89
N ASP A 51 -18.12 21.31 -21.31
CA ASP A 51 -18.39 20.93 -22.70
C ASP A 51 -19.38 21.94 -23.35
N PRO A 52 -18.98 22.72 -24.36
CA PRO A 52 -19.94 23.33 -25.25
C PRO A 52 -20.21 22.35 -26.38
N GLY A 53 -21.45 21.86 -26.45
CA GLY A 53 -21.91 20.92 -27.46
C GLY A 53 -21.68 21.33 -28.93
N PRO A 54 -21.93 20.41 -29.88
CA PRO A 54 -21.30 20.40 -31.20
C PRO A 54 -22.09 21.22 -32.22
N VAL A 55 -21.41 21.99 -33.10
CA VAL A 55 -21.53 21.99 -34.59
C VAL A 55 -20.55 23.03 -35.22
N PRO A 56 -20.28 23.10 -36.56
CA PRO A 56 -19.97 22.10 -37.60
C PRO A 56 -18.60 22.36 -38.33
N GLU A 57 -18.06 21.33 -39.00
CA GLU A 57 -17.01 21.36 -40.07
C GLU A 57 -17.35 22.34 -41.23
N MET A 58 -16.50 22.89 -42.11
CA MET A 58 -15.13 22.71 -42.68
C MET A 58 -14.89 23.97 -43.61
N PRO A 59 -13.90 24.10 -44.53
CA PRO A 59 -12.56 23.49 -44.71
C PRO A 59 -11.44 24.52 -45.05
N GLU A 60 -10.17 24.10 -45.11
CA GLU A 60 -9.27 24.40 -46.26
C GLU A 60 -7.88 23.72 -46.16
N THR A 61 -7.71 22.70 -47.01
CA THR A 61 -6.62 22.47 -47.98
C THR A 61 -5.14 22.66 -47.59
N ALA A 62 -4.39 21.54 -47.62
CA ALA A 62 -3.23 21.27 -48.52
C ALA A 62 -2.07 20.54 -47.81
N ALA A 63 -1.92 19.25 -48.12
CA ALA A 63 -0.66 18.49 -48.05
C ALA A 63 0.17 18.79 -49.34
N PRO A 64 1.45 18.37 -49.51
CA PRO A 64 1.88 16.98 -49.32
C PRO A 64 3.28 16.74 -48.74
N GLU A 65 3.47 15.45 -48.45
CA GLU A 65 4.60 14.72 -47.91
C GLU A 65 5.88 14.75 -48.78
N ARG A 66 7.02 14.45 -48.15
CA ARG A 66 8.13 13.71 -48.79
C ARG A 66 8.71 12.67 -47.84
N SER A 67 8.60 11.42 -48.29
CA SER A 67 9.15 10.18 -47.73
C SER A 67 10.65 10.00 -48.06
N GLN A 68 11.36 9.28 -47.19
CA GLN A 68 12.51 8.36 -47.43
C GLN A 68 13.22 8.17 -46.06
N GLY A 69 13.66 7.01 -45.58
CA GLY A 69 13.87 5.68 -46.16
C GLY A 69 15.10 5.06 -45.48
N ASP A 70 14.95 3.83 -44.97
CA ASP A 70 15.94 2.74 -44.83
C ASP A 70 17.21 2.80 -43.94
N GLN A 71 17.21 1.84 -42.98
CA GLN A 71 18.18 0.75 -42.73
C GLN A 71 19.63 0.99 -42.22
N ASN A 72 19.86 0.45 -41.01
CA ASN A 72 20.93 -0.46 -40.55
C ASN A 72 22.41 -0.21 -40.93
N ARG A 73 23.29 -0.23 -39.90
CA ARG A 73 24.37 -1.24 -39.67
C ARG A 73 25.58 -0.62 -38.94
N ALA A 74 25.88 -1.11 -37.73
CA ALA A 74 27.25 -1.13 -37.20
C ALA A 74 27.43 -2.35 -36.29
N SER A 75 28.43 -3.16 -36.66
CA SER A 75 28.83 -4.42 -36.08
C SER A 75 30.02 -4.14 -35.17
N ASP A 76 29.94 -4.48 -33.88
CA ASP A 76 31.11 -4.51 -33.00
C ASP A 76 31.40 -5.93 -32.50
N ARG A 77 32.69 -6.24 -32.54
CA ARG A 77 33.34 -7.54 -32.48
C ARG A 77 34.01 -7.69 -31.11
N GLU A 78 33.87 -8.88 -30.53
CA GLU A 78 34.43 -9.41 -29.26
C GLU A 78 35.87 -9.00 -28.90
N PRO A 79 36.27 -9.18 -27.62
CA PRO A 79 37.00 -10.40 -27.27
C PRO A 79 36.62 -11.03 -25.91
N ASN A 80 36.56 -12.37 -25.90
CA ASN A 80 36.57 -13.25 -24.72
C ASN A 80 38.02 -13.52 -24.27
N PRO A 81 38.28 -13.82 -22.98
CA PRO A 81 38.96 -15.10 -22.71
C PRO A 81 38.58 -15.78 -21.38
N GLY A 82 38.64 -17.12 -21.35
CA GLY A 82 38.89 -17.85 -20.10
C GLY A 82 38.30 -19.26 -20.01
N ILE A 83 39.01 -20.28 -20.51
CA ILE A 83 38.84 -21.69 -20.09
C ILE A 83 40.22 -22.34 -19.95
N LEU A 84 40.46 -22.94 -18.78
CA LEU A 84 41.35 -24.07 -18.39
C LEU A 84 41.50 -23.97 -16.86
N ALA A 85 41.46 -24.99 -16.01
CA ALA A 85 41.21 -26.42 -16.07
C ALA A 85 41.10 -26.89 -14.59
N GLN A 86 40.32 -27.93 -14.26
CA GLN A 86 40.65 -28.86 -13.17
C GLN A 86 40.12 -30.29 -13.45
N PRO A 87 40.86 -31.35 -13.06
CA PRO A 87 40.55 -32.74 -13.36
C PRO A 87 39.96 -33.51 -12.17
N ALA A 88 39.25 -34.61 -12.44
CA ALA A 88 39.25 -35.81 -11.59
C ALA A 88 38.69 -37.01 -12.38
N THR A 89 39.48 -38.10 -12.46
CA THR A 89 39.15 -39.35 -13.10
C THR A 89 39.28 -40.50 -12.09
N ASP A 90 38.29 -41.39 -12.14
CA ASP A 90 38.21 -42.80 -11.74
C ASP A 90 38.32 -43.27 -10.29
N ALA A 91 37.24 -43.93 -9.85
CA ALA A 91 37.28 -45.31 -9.35
C ALA A 91 35.87 -45.95 -9.38
N ALA A 92 35.66 -46.91 -10.29
CA ALA A 92 34.69 -48.01 -10.17
C ALA A 92 35.43 -49.28 -9.68
N PRO A 93 34.83 -50.48 -9.39
CA PRO A 93 33.49 -50.94 -9.78
C PRO A 93 32.73 -51.95 -8.86
N ALA A 94 31.45 -52.17 -9.24
CA ALA A 94 30.69 -53.44 -9.36
C ALA A 94 30.21 -54.28 -8.15
N SER A 95 28.89 -54.53 -8.12
CA SER A 95 28.22 -55.86 -8.25
C SER A 95 26.71 -55.68 -8.55
N LYS A 96 26.22 -55.95 -9.77
CA LYS A 96 25.49 -57.16 -10.26
C LYS A 96 24.03 -57.36 -9.74
N THR A 97 23.03 -56.85 -10.52
CA THR A 97 21.92 -57.52 -11.28
C THR A 97 21.20 -58.78 -10.70
N PRO A 98 19.96 -59.23 -11.10
CA PRO A 98 18.80 -58.69 -11.88
C PRO A 98 17.42 -58.85 -11.14
N CYS A 99 16.23 -58.36 -11.57
CA CYS A 99 15.44 -58.74 -12.76
C CYS A 99 14.28 -57.75 -13.00
N ALA A 100 14.08 -57.40 -14.27
CA ALA A 100 12.84 -56.86 -14.89
C ALA A 100 11.95 -58.06 -15.36
N PRO A 101 10.83 -57.97 -16.14
CA PRO A 101 10.43 -56.84 -17.00
C PRO A 101 8.92 -56.62 -17.38
N ILE A 102 8.65 -55.51 -18.12
CA ILE A 102 7.75 -55.38 -19.32
C ILE A 102 6.20 -55.39 -19.08
N ASP A 103 5.33 -54.58 -19.70
CA ASP A 103 5.38 -53.62 -20.82
C ASP A 103 4.08 -52.75 -20.89
N LYS A 104 4.18 -51.62 -21.60
CA LYS A 104 3.23 -50.98 -22.53
C LYS A 104 1.74 -50.67 -22.19
N ALA A 105 1.43 -49.38 -22.31
CA ALA A 105 0.15 -48.72 -22.68
C ALA A 105 -0.55 -49.36 -23.92
N PRO A 106 -1.84 -49.09 -24.31
CA PRO A 106 -2.57 -47.80 -24.21
C PRO A 106 -4.13 -47.86 -24.01
N ALA A 107 -4.78 -46.69 -23.89
CA ALA A 107 -6.24 -46.50 -24.07
C ALA A 107 -6.64 -46.61 -25.57
N PRO A 108 -7.92 -46.88 -25.99
CA PRO A 108 -9.01 -45.89 -25.92
C PRO A 108 -10.48 -46.40 -25.82
N ALA A 109 -11.36 -45.42 -25.54
CA ALA A 109 -12.82 -45.25 -25.69
C ALA A 109 -13.76 -46.35 -26.25
N ARG A 110 -14.97 -46.43 -25.67
CA ARG A 110 -16.23 -46.69 -26.40
C ARG A 110 -17.41 -45.86 -25.87
N SER A 111 -18.18 -45.37 -26.83
CA SER A 111 -19.28 -44.40 -26.74
C SER A 111 -20.67 -45.07 -26.76
N SER A 112 -21.67 -44.27 -26.36
CA SER A 112 -23.07 -44.20 -26.81
C SER A 112 -24.15 -45.05 -26.12
N ARG A 113 -25.07 -44.33 -25.46
CA ARG A 113 -26.52 -44.47 -25.69
C ARG A 113 -27.25 -43.15 -25.40
N ASN A 114 -27.95 -42.63 -26.42
CA ASN A 114 -28.76 -41.41 -26.38
C ASN A 114 -30.17 -41.68 -25.82
N ASN A 115 -30.73 -40.71 -25.09
CA ASN A 115 -32.04 -40.11 -25.40
C ASN A 115 -32.24 -38.78 -24.62
N PRO A 116 -33.08 -37.86 -25.14
CA PRO A 116 -33.03 -36.43 -24.85
C PRO A 116 -33.93 -36.05 -23.67
N VAL A 117 -33.40 -35.25 -22.74
CA VAL A 117 -34.21 -34.59 -21.71
C VAL A 117 -33.94 -33.09 -21.83
N ILE A 118 -35.03 -32.36 -22.08
CA ILE A 118 -35.11 -30.91 -22.19
C ILE A 118 -34.52 -30.29 -20.91
N PRO A 119 -33.55 -29.36 -20.98
CA PRO A 119 -33.12 -28.65 -19.78
C PRO A 119 -34.27 -27.72 -19.35
N PRO A 120 -34.73 -27.75 -18.09
CA PRO A 120 -35.53 -26.65 -17.58
C PRO A 120 -34.68 -25.39 -17.62
N TYR A 121 -35.28 -24.30 -18.11
CA TYR A 121 -34.74 -22.95 -18.07
C TYR A 121 -34.04 -22.69 -16.74
N GLN A 122 -32.70 -22.59 -16.75
CA GLN A 122 -31.99 -21.90 -15.69
C GLN A 122 -32.14 -20.41 -15.98
N PRO A 123 -32.68 -19.60 -15.05
CA PRO A 123 -32.51 -18.16 -15.17
C PRO A 123 -31.01 -17.90 -15.21
N GLU A 124 -30.60 -17.07 -16.16
CA GLU A 124 -29.24 -16.53 -16.27
C GLU A 124 -28.81 -15.99 -14.91
N SER A 125 -28.14 -16.82 -14.12
CA SER A 125 -27.20 -16.34 -13.12
C SER A 125 -26.03 -15.87 -13.95
N SER A 126 -26.06 -14.58 -14.32
CA SER A 126 -24.83 -13.87 -14.57
C SER A 126 -23.82 -14.32 -13.51
N PRO A 127 -22.61 -14.75 -13.86
CA PRO A 127 -21.52 -14.57 -12.94
C PRO A 127 -21.41 -13.06 -12.78
N GLU A 128 -22.10 -12.51 -11.79
CA GLU A 128 -21.61 -11.34 -11.10
C GLU A 128 -20.13 -11.66 -10.87
N PRO A 129 -19.19 -10.83 -11.35
CA PRO A 129 -17.82 -11.06 -10.97
C PRO A 129 -17.84 -10.93 -9.45
N GLU A 130 -17.83 -12.08 -8.76
CA GLU A 130 -17.16 -12.19 -7.49
C GLU A 130 -15.80 -11.60 -7.80
N LEU A 131 -15.65 -10.32 -7.49
CA LEU A 131 -14.37 -9.70 -7.25
C LEU A 131 -13.79 -10.63 -6.20
N SER A 132 -13.04 -11.63 -6.68
CA SER A 132 -12.14 -12.39 -5.87
C SER A 132 -11.28 -11.29 -5.29
N GLU A 133 -11.63 -10.84 -4.09
CA GLU A 133 -10.81 -9.98 -3.26
C GLU A 133 -9.52 -10.77 -3.17
N ALA A 134 -8.61 -10.47 -4.10
CA ALA A 134 -7.26 -10.96 -4.02
C ALA A 134 -6.84 -10.58 -2.61
N ASP A 135 -6.55 -11.59 -1.80
CA ASP A 135 -6.20 -11.43 -0.40
C ASP A 135 -4.84 -10.74 -0.37
N ASP A 136 -4.87 -9.41 -0.58
CA ASP A 136 -3.72 -8.55 -0.87
C ASP A 136 -2.70 -8.56 0.27
N LEU A 137 -3.09 -9.12 1.43
CA LEU A 137 -2.31 -9.21 2.65
C LEU A 137 -2.01 -10.65 3.08
N HIS A 138 -2.07 -11.65 2.19
CA HIS A 138 -1.74 -13.05 2.55
C HIS A 138 -0.36 -13.17 3.24
N PHE A 139 0.62 -12.35 2.85
CA PHE A 139 1.97 -12.33 3.45
C PHE A 139 2.01 -11.86 4.92
N ALA A 140 0.97 -11.19 5.42
CA ALA A 140 0.86 -10.67 6.78
C ALA A 140 -0.03 -11.53 7.70
N ARG A 141 -0.58 -12.66 7.19
CA ARG A 141 -1.42 -13.61 7.95
C ARG A 141 -0.60 -14.64 8.76
N THR A 142 0.70 -14.43 8.87
CA THR A 142 1.65 -15.27 9.61
C THR A 142 1.98 -14.63 10.97
N GLY A 143 2.53 -15.40 11.91
CA GLY A 143 2.99 -14.88 13.20
C GLY A 143 1.96 -14.98 14.33
N LEU A 144 2.16 -14.16 15.38
CA LEU A 144 1.36 -14.17 16.60
C LEU A 144 0.02 -13.45 16.40
N GLU A 145 0.04 -12.32 15.68
CA GLU A 145 -1.17 -11.59 15.31
C GLU A 145 -1.32 -11.52 13.79
N PRO A 146 -2.15 -12.40 13.19
CA PRO A 146 -2.38 -12.39 11.75
C PRO A 146 -3.17 -11.15 11.32
N VAL A 147 -2.70 -10.47 10.28
CA VAL A 147 -3.35 -9.26 9.74
C VAL A 147 -4.01 -9.57 8.39
N SER A 148 -5.34 -9.62 8.37
CA SER A 148 -6.15 -9.71 7.14
C SER A 148 -6.56 -8.33 6.60
N SER A 149 -6.59 -7.31 7.46
CA SER A 149 -6.90 -5.94 7.08
C SER A 149 -6.21 -4.97 8.02
N VAL A 150 -5.60 -3.92 7.48
CA VAL A 150 -4.99 -2.85 8.30
C VAL A 150 -6.07 -2.07 9.05
N TRP A 151 -7.19 -1.74 8.39
CA TRP A 151 -8.17 -0.76 8.89
C TRP A 151 -9.38 -1.36 9.61
N HIS A 152 -9.84 -2.53 9.16
CA HIS A 152 -11.08 -3.14 9.65
C HIS A 152 -10.88 -3.75 11.04
N ILE A 153 -11.71 -3.35 12.00
CA ILE A 153 -11.74 -3.95 13.34
C ILE A 153 -13.10 -4.60 13.49
N SER A 154 -13.12 -5.89 13.84
CA SER A 154 -14.37 -6.61 14.06
C SER A 154 -15.11 -6.00 15.24
N PRO A 155 -16.43 -5.75 15.15
CA PRO A 155 -17.22 -5.25 16.28
C PRO A 155 -17.15 -6.14 17.53
N MET A 156 -16.81 -7.42 17.37
CA MET A 156 -16.67 -8.39 18.47
C MET A 156 -15.34 -8.26 19.22
N GLN A 157 -14.38 -7.52 18.68
CA GLN A 157 -13.05 -7.27 19.24
C GLN A 157 -12.81 -5.78 19.49
N ASP A 158 -13.85 -4.95 19.31
CA ASP A 158 -13.78 -3.49 19.42
C ASP A 158 -14.07 -3.02 20.85
N ASP A 159 -13.35 -3.59 21.80
CA ASP A 159 -13.39 -3.25 23.23
C ASP A 159 -11.97 -3.10 23.78
N ILE A 160 -11.84 -2.44 24.94
CA ILE A 160 -10.55 -2.07 25.51
C ILE A 160 -9.65 -3.29 25.74
N GLU A 161 -10.19 -4.38 26.30
CA GLU A 161 -9.40 -5.55 26.66
C GLU A 161 -8.87 -6.27 25.41
N HIS A 162 -9.72 -6.47 24.40
CA HIS A 162 -9.29 -7.10 23.15
C HIS A 162 -8.27 -6.23 22.40
N LEU A 163 -8.51 -4.93 22.28
CA LEU A 163 -7.59 -4.02 21.58
C LEU A 163 -6.24 -3.92 22.29
N GLN A 164 -6.21 -3.92 23.63
CA GLN A 164 -4.97 -3.98 24.40
C GLN A 164 -4.18 -5.27 24.16
N ASN A 165 -4.88 -6.42 24.15
CA ASN A 165 -4.24 -7.70 23.87
C ASN A 165 -3.69 -7.77 22.44
N MET A 166 -4.45 -7.28 21.45
CA MET A 166 -3.99 -7.19 20.06
C MET A 166 -2.79 -6.25 19.92
N ALA A 167 -2.82 -5.09 20.60
CA ALA A 167 -1.73 -4.14 20.60
C ALA A 167 -0.45 -4.75 21.20
N PHE A 168 -0.55 -5.46 22.33
CA PHE A 168 0.59 -6.15 22.91
C PHE A 168 1.14 -7.25 22.00
N ARG A 169 0.29 -8.09 21.41
CA ARG A 169 0.73 -9.17 20.50
C ARG A 169 1.48 -8.63 19.29
N LEU A 170 0.94 -7.57 18.65
CA LEU A 170 1.60 -6.90 17.53
C LEU A 170 2.93 -6.26 17.95
N ALA A 171 2.95 -5.54 19.07
CA ALA A 171 4.18 -4.90 19.56
C ALA A 171 5.25 -5.94 19.94
N PHE A 172 4.86 -7.03 20.60
CA PHE A 172 5.74 -8.12 20.98
C PHE A 172 6.32 -8.82 19.76
N GLU A 173 5.49 -9.14 18.77
CA GLU A 173 5.94 -9.79 17.53
C GLU A 173 6.93 -8.90 16.76
N LEU A 174 6.62 -7.60 16.62
CA LEU A 174 7.54 -6.65 16.01
C LEU A 174 8.86 -6.56 16.78
N ALA A 175 8.81 -6.55 18.11
CA ALA A 175 10.00 -6.51 18.95
C ALA A 175 10.82 -7.81 18.88
N GLU A 176 10.18 -8.97 18.76
CA GLU A 176 10.82 -10.28 18.62
C GLU A 176 11.64 -10.36 17.33
N VAL A 177 11.08 -9.90 16.20
CA VAL A 177 11.80 -9.83 14.92
C VAL A 177 13.03 -8.93 15.02
N MET A 178 12.96 -7.88 15.82
CA MET A 178 14.05 -6.95 16.09
C MET A 178 15.00 -7.41 17.22
N GLY A 179 14.75 -8.55 17.86
CA GLY A 179 15.55 -9.07 18.97
C GLY A 179 15.45 -8.26 20.28
N CYS A 180 14.35 -7.54 20.48
CA CYS A 180 14.11 -6.65 21.62
C CYS A 180 12.80 -6.95 22.39
N ASP A 181 12.24 -8.15 22.21
CA ASP A 181 11.03 -8.66 22.89
C ASP A 181 11.09 -8.52 24.43
N ARG A 182 12.29 -8.68 25.01
CA ARG A 182 12.53 -8.65 26.45
C ARG A 182 12.35 -7.27 27.08
N ASP A 183 12.28 -6.23 26.26
CA ASP A 183 12.05 -4.86 26.69
C ASP A 183 10.56 -4.59 26.92
N LEU A 184 9.67 -5.37 26.33
CA LEU A 184 8.23 -5.15 26.41
C LEU A 184 7.57 -6.00 27.50
N ARG A 185 6.53 -5.44 28.10
CA ARG A 185 5.67 -6.12 29.07
C ARG A 185 4.20 -5.81 28.79
N ALA A 186 3.33 -6.81 28.92
CA ALA A 186 1.90 -6.62 28.86
C ALA A 186 1.38 -5.82 30.07
N VAL A 187 0.44 -4.91 29.81
CA VAL A 187 -0.22 -4.08 30.82
C VAL A 187 -1.72 -4.09 30.56
N SER A 188 -2.52 -4.30 31.60
CA SER A 188 -3.99 -4.43 31.50
C SER A 188 -4.74 -3.28 32.17
N ASP A 189 -4.07 -2.15 32.42
CA ASP A 189 -4.73 -0.97 32.96
C ASP A 189 -5.66 -0.35 31.90
N VAL A 190 -6.84 0.13 32.31
CA VAL A 190 -7.88 0.63 31.38
C VAL A 190 -7.38 1.80 30.51
N GLN A 191 -6.44 2.61 31.01
CA GLN A 191 -5.87 3.73 30.27
C GLN A 191 -4.57 3.37 29.53
N SER A 192 -4.05 2.15 29.69
CA SER A 192 -2.84 1.71 29.00
C SER A 192 -3.10 1.39 27.53
N ALA A 193 -2.04 1.41 26.71
CA ALA A 193 -2.06 0.92 25.34
C ALA A 193 -2.00 -0.62 25.23
N GLY A 194 -1.94 -1.35 26.36
CA GLY A 194 -1.82 -2.80 26.41
C GLY A 194 -0.41 -3.31 26.70
N PHE A 195 0.59 -2.43 26.62
CA PHE A 195 1.99 -2.76 26.85
C PHE A 195 2.81 -1.56 27.34
N CYS A 196 3.94 -1.82 28.00
CA CYS A 196 4.91 -0.80 28.42
C CYS A 196 6.35 -1.31 28.30
N LEU A 197 7.33 -0.40 28.46
CA LEU A 197 8.74 -0.75 28.59
C LEU A 197 9.05 -1.30 29.98
N THR A 198 9.94 -2.27 30.01
CA THR A 198 10.61 -2.70 31.23
C THR A 198 11.64 -1.65 31.62
N ASP A 199 11.69 -1.30 32.91
CA ASP A 199 12.68 -0.37 33.46
C ASP A 199 14.08 -1.00 33.40
N ARG A 200 14.78 -0.77 32.28
CA ARG A 200 16.15 -1.20 32.03
C ARG A 200 16.96 -0.03 31.49
N PRO A 201 18.27 0.02 31.79
CA PRO A 201 19.17 1.04 31.24
C PRO A 201 19.41 0.83 29.73
N ASP A 202 19.48 -0.42 29.27
CA ASP A 202 19.89 -0.78 27.90
C ASP A 202 18.69 -1.21 27.03
N VAL A 203 17.65 -0.37 26.95
CA VAL A 203 16.47 -0.67 26.10
C VAL A 203 16.77 -0.37 24.65
N HIS A 204 16.35 -1.25 23.76
CA HIS A 204 16.56 -1.11 22.34
C HIS A 204 15.82 0.13 21.78
N PRO A 205 16.41 0.87 20.82
CA PRO A 205 15.75 2.04 20.23
C PRO A 205 14.39 1.72 19.61
N PHE A 206 14.22 0.53 19.04
CA PHE A 206 12.94 0.10 18.46
C PHE A 206 11.86 -0.09 19.52
N SER A 207 12.19 -0.65 20.69
CA SER A 207 11.28 -0.74 21.82
C SER A 207 10.87 0.66 22.30
N CYS A 208 11.79 1.62 22.29
CA CYS A 208 11.50 3.02 22.62
C CYS A 208 10.52 3.66 21.62
N LEU A 209 10.69 3.37 20.32
CA LEU A 209 9.75 3.78 19.29
C LEU A 209 8.36 3.17 19.52
N LEU A 210 8.26 1.85 19.75
CA LEU A 210 6.98 1.21 20.06
C LEU A 210 6.33 1.81 21.30
N HIS A 211 7.11 2.12 22.33
CA HIS A 211 6.62 2.77 23.54
C HIS A 211 6.13 4.19 23.29
N SER A 212 6.78 4.95 22.40
CA SER A 212 6.29 6.29 22.03
C SER A 212 4.88 6.26 21.43
N LEU A 213 4.48 5.14 20.81
CA LEU A 213 3.11 4.96 20.30
C LEU A 213 2.07 4.91 21.42
N THR A 214 2.47 4.54 22.64
CA THR A 214 1.58 4.57 23.80
C THR A 214 1.31 6.00 24.26
N GLY A 215 2.05 7.00 23.79
CA GLY A 215 1.88 8.40 24.19
C GLY A 215 2.58 8.74 25.51
N GLU A 216 3.36 7.82 26.06
CA GLU A 216 4.25 8.07 27.20
C GLU A 216 5.56 8.68 26.69
N ILE A 217 5.88 9.88 27.16
CA ILE A 217 7.08 10.62 26.71
C ILE A 217 8.27 10.15 27.55
N SER A 218 9.20 9.42 26.92
CA SER A 218 10.52 9.15 27.49
C SER A 218 11.51 10.16 26.93
N ALA A 219 11.95 11.11 27.76
CA ALA A 219 12.72 12.30 27.33
C ALA A 219 14.16 12.04 26.87
N ASP A 220 14.67 10.80 26.92
CA ASP A 220 16.13 10.56 26.93
C ASP A 220 16.60 9.33 26.13
N ARG A 221 15.85 8.90 25.10
CA ARG A 221 16.16 7.64 24.39
C ARG A 221 16.26 7.84 22.87
N CYS A 222 17.25 7.16 22.28
CA CYS A 222 17.68 7.25 20.88
C CYS A 222 16.53 7.33 19.86
N GLU A 223 16.56 8.36 19.01
CA GLU A 223 15.51 8.67 18.04
C GLU A 223 15.63 7.78 16.78
N LEU A 224 14.86 6.68 16.72
CA LEU A 224 14.54 6.05 15.44
C LEU A 224 13.47 6.90 14.74
N THR A 225 13.77 7.36 13.53
CA THR A 225 12.77 8.06 12.71
C THR A 225 11.85 7.06 12.01
N LEU A 226 10.58 7.42 11.83
CA LEU A 226 9.65 6.59 11.05
C LEU A 226 10.13 6.35 9.62
N ALA A 227 10.85 7.33 9.03
CA ALA A 227 11.45 7.17 7.71
C ALA A 227 12.48 6.03 7.70
N ALA A 228 13.43 6.01 8.66
CA ALA A 228 14.42 4.93 8.74
C ALA A 228 13.76 3.55 8.96
N VAL A 229 12.66 3.51 9.71
CA VAL A 229 11.96 2.27 10.05
C VAL A 229 11.16 1.71 8.87
N LEU A 230 10.40 2.57 8.17
CA LEU A 230 9.42 2.17 7.15
C LEU A 230 9.93 2.31 5.72
N LEU A 231 10.83 3.26 5.47
CA LEU A 231 11.27 3.63 4.12
C LEU A 231 12.78 3.46 3.93
N GLY A 232 13.55 3.40 5.01
CA GLY A 232 15.00 3.50 5.00
C GLY A 232 15.47 4.94 4.80
N THR A 233 16.61 5.10 4.12
CA THR A 233 17.13 6.44 3.76
C THR A 233 17.30 6.56 2.25
N ALA A 234 17.43 7.78 1.73
CA ALA A 234 17.60 8.03 0.29
C ALA A 234 18.91 7.45 -0.30
N GLY A 235 19.81 6.92 0.54
CA GLY A 235 21.01 6.22 0.10
C GLY A 235 20.71 4.79 -0.37
N ARG A 236 21.40 4.37 -1.44
CA ARG A 236 21.20 3.07 -2.13
C ARG A 236 21.36 1.82 -1.25
N GLU A 237 21.97 1.95 -0.08
CA GLU A 237 22.30 0.87 0.86
C GLU A 237 21.39 0.84 2.10
N ALA A 238 20.45 1.78 2.24
CA ALA A 238 19.64 1.93 3.44
C ALA A 238 18.27 1.28 3.28
N VAL A 239 18.26 -0.05 3.38
CA VAL A 239 17.03 -0.86 3.42
C VAL A 239 16.18 -0.45 4.64
N PRO A 240 14.84 -0.39 4.53
CA PRO A 240 13.99 -0.16 5.68
C PRO A 240 14.23 -1.22 6.77
N LEU A 241 14.08 -0.80 8.03
CA LEU A 241 14.22 -1.70 9.17
C LEU A 241 13.17 -2.81 9.17
N LEU A 242 11.95 -2.47 8.75
CA LEU A 242 10.82 -3.38 8.66
C LEU A 242 10.63 -3.83 7.22
N ASP A 243 10.44 -5.13 7.03
CA ASP A 243 9.96 -5.67 5.75
C ASP A 243 8.47 -5.33 5.54
N ASP A 244 7.91 -5.69 4.38
CA ASP A 244 6.52 -5.41 4.06
C ASP A 244 5.54 -6.04 5.07
N SER A 245 5.84 -7.26 5.54
CA SER A 245 5.00 -7.99 6.52
C SER A 245 4.96 -7.28 7.86
N GLN A 246 6.13 -6.87 8.37
CA GLN A 246 6.25 -6.11 9.61
C GLN A 246 5.69 -4.70 9.46
N THR A 247 5.84 -4.08 8.29
CA THR A 247 5.26 -2.76 8.01
C THR A 247 3.73 -2.81 8.10
N VAL A 248 3.08 -3.81 7.52
CA VAL A 248 1.63 -4.01 7.64
C VAL A 248 1.21 -4.21 9.10
N LYS A 249 1.96 -4.99 9.87
CA LYS A 249 1.71 -5.19 11.31
C LYS A 249 1.92 -3.91 12.12
N PHE A 250 2.91 -3.11 11.79
CA PHE A 250 3.14 -1.80 12.41
C PHE A 250 1.99 -0.82 12.10
N LEU A 251 1.53 -0.76 10.85
CA LEU A 251 0.37 0.05 10.47
C LEU A 251 -0.91 -0.44 11.15
N ARG A 252 -1.07 -1.76 11.28
CA ARG A 252 -2.17 -2.37 12.05
C ARG A 252 -2.10 -1.96 13.52
N LEU A 253 -0.91 -2.01 14.14
CA LEU A 253 -0.70 -1.56 15.53
C LEU A 253 -1.13 -0.11 15.72
N LEU A 254 -0.73 0.79 14.81
CA LEU A 254 -1.18 2.20 14.83
C LEU A 254 -2.71 2.30 14.77
N ARG A 255 -3.36 1.53 13.88
CA ARG A 255 -4.82 1.52 13.76
C ARG A 255 -5.49 1.08 15.07
N ILE A 256 -4.98 0.01 15.70
CA ILE A 256 -5.50 -0.53 16.97
C ILE A 256 -5.32 0.46 18.11
N ILE A 257 -4.11 1.02 18.28
CA ILE A 257 -3.83 2.02 19.33
C ILE A 257 -4.73 3.24 19.15
N ARG A 258 -4.93 3.72 17.91
CA ARG A 258 -5.85 4.84 17.65
C ARG A 258 -7.28 4.52 18.09
N ARG A 259 -7.79 3.32 17.76
CA ARG A 259 -9.14 2.89 18.17
C ARG A 259 -9.26 2.78 19.69
N LEU A 260 -8.28 2.16 20.33
CA LEU A 260 -8.22 1.99 21.76
C LEU A 260 -8.29 3.35 22.47
N ARG A 261 -7.55 4.34 21.97
CA ARG A 261 -7.56 5.71 22.49
C ARG A 261 -8.89 6.43 22.25
N GLU A 262 -9.63 6.13 21.20
CA GLU A 262 -11.00 6.63 21.02
C GLU A 262 -11.90 6.10 22.14
N LEU A 263 -11.93 4.78 22.36
CA LEU A 263 -12.74 4.16 23.42
C LEU A 263 -12.37 4.66 24.83
N GLN A 264 -11.09 4.84 25.11
CA GLN A 264 -10.62 5.35 26.39
C GLN A 264 -11.03 6.80 26.66
N ARG A 265 -11.15 7.64 25.61
CA ARG A 265 -11.66 9.01 25.76
C ARG A 265 -13.17 9.02 25.98
N ASP A 266 -13.89 8.14 25.29
CA ASP A 266 -15.33 7.99 25.46
C ASP A 266 -15.70 7.46 26.86
N MET A 267 -14.78 6.72 27.52
CA MET A 267 -14.89 6.29 28.92
C MET A 267 -14.51 7.36 29.95
N ALA A 268 -13.96 8.50 29.53
CA ALA A 268 -13.62 9.59 30.42
C ALA A 268 -14.67 10.73 30.47
N PRO A 269 -16.01 10.49 30.45
CA PRO A 269 -16.93 11.58 30.73
C PRO A 269 -16.88 11.84 32.26
N GLU A 270 -16.69 13.10 32.63
CA GLU A 270 -16.96 13.64 33.98
C GLU A 270 -15.96 13.37 35.12
N THR A 271 -14.65 13.56 34.92
CA THR A 271 -13.73 13.80 36.06
C THR A 271 -13.27 15.26 36.19
N LEU A 272 -13.79 16.16 35.35
CA LEU A 272 -13.43 17.58 35.33
C LEU A 272 -14.65 18.50 35.49
N THR A 273 -15.47 18.26 36.50
CA THR A 273 -16.52 19.18 36.96
C THR A 273 -16.57 19.20 38.49
N MET A 274 -15.53 19.75 39.13
CA MET A 274 -15.61 20.37 40.46
C MET A 274 -14.62 21.52 40.58
#